data_AF-A0A367X2A8-F1
#
_entry.id   AF-A0A367X2A8-F1
#
_cell.length_a   1.000
_cell.length_b   1.000
_cell.length_c   1.000
_cell.angle_alpha   90.00
_cell.angle_beta   90.00
_cell.angle_gamma   90.00
#
_symmetry.space_group_name_H-M   'P 1'
#
loop_
_entity.id
_entity.type
_entity.pdbx_description
1 polymer ?
#
loop_
_entity_poly.entity_id
_entity_poly.type
_entity_poly.pdbx_seq_one_letter_code
_entity_poly.pdbx_strand_id
1 'polypeptide(L)'
;MDWDYAVSLWTSYDRAEAVAEWDLVMPAYEANKALVSGSREEILESLAKHPEGELIKRGHDLHRVYEVWKHVYRAVTYKDKAFAWNEWKAGASCWVMEQRNVFTHSCRDLPDWRTKNDVKRDNAIFTETQQ
;
A
#
# COMPACT_ATOMS: atom_id res chain seq x y z
N MET A 1 -12.41 0.65 -11.29
CA MET A 1 -11.37 0.95 -10.28
C MET A 1 -11.55 2.36 -9.79
N ASP A 2 -11.43 2.53 -8.48
CA ASP A 2 -11.87 3.71 -7.72
C ASP A 2 -10.68 4.42 -7.09
N TRP A 3 -10.37 5.60 -7.63
CA TRP A 3 -9.19 6.36 -7.21
C TRP A 3 -9.36 6.91 -5.79
N ASP A 4 -10.54 7.44 -5.47
CA ASP A 4 -10.78 8.08 -4.17
C ASP A 4 -10.74 7.04 -3.04
N TYR A 5 -11.26 5.84 -3.30
CA TYR A 5 -11.09 4.72 -2.38
C TYR A 5 -9.62 4.34 -2.19
N ALA A 6 -8.83 4.25 -3.26
CA ALA A 6 -7.39 3.95 -3.18
C ALA A 6 -6.59 5.01 -2.40
N VAL A 7 -6.92 6.30 -2.60
CA VAL A 7 -6.37 7.40 -1.80
C VAL A 7 -6.79 7.26 -0.34
N SER A 8 -8.06 6.94 -0.06
CA SER A 8 -8.56 6.77 1.31
C SER A 8 -7.86 5.63 2.06
N LEU A 9 -7.59 4.52 1.37
CA LEU A 9 -6.79 3.42 1.91
C LEU A 9 -5.43 3.94 2.37
N TRP A 10 -4.72 4.67 1.50
CA TRP A 10 -3.42 5.23 1.85
C TRP A 10 -3.53 6.23 3.00
N THR A 11 -4.42 7.22 2.94
CA THR A 11 -4.35 8.36 3.87
C THR A 11 -4.97 8.10 5.22
N SER A 12 -5.90 7.14 5.32
CA SER A 12 -6.81 7.07 6.46
C SER A 12 -6.77 5.74 7.21
N TYR A 13 -6.29 4.65 6.59
CA TYR A 13 -6.34 3.33 7.22
C TYR A 13 -5.13 3.10 8.10
N ASP A 14 -5.37 2.85 9.38
CA ASP A 14 -4.36 2.26 10.25
C ASP A 14 -4.08 0.79 9.87
N ARG A 15 -3.13 0.17 10.56
CA ARG A 15 -2.78 -1.24 10.29
C ARG A 15 -3.94 -2.20 10.54
N ALA A 16 -4.70 -2.02 11.61
CA ALA A 16 -5.78 -2.93 11.96
C ALA A 16 -6.92 -2.82 10.94
N GLU A 17 -7.24 -1.60 10.52
CA GLU A 17 -8.22 -1.31 9.46
C GLU A 17 -7.77 -1.89 8.12
N ALA A 18 -6.50 -1.70 7.74
CA ALA A 18 -5.95 -2.26 6.50
C ALA A 18 -5.98 -3.79 6.49
N VAL A 19 -5.71 -4.44 7.63
CA VAL A 19 -5.80 -5.91 7.76
C VAL A 19 -7.25 -6.38 7.71
N ALA A 20 -8.16 -5.71 8.42
CA ALA A 20 -9.59 -6.08 8.40
C ALA A 20 -10.18 -5.93 6.99
N GLU A 21 -9.82 -4.85 6.29
CA GLU A 21 -10.22 -4.66 4.90
C GLU A 21 -9.63 -5.75 4.00
N TRP A 22 -8.34 -6.05 4.14
CA TRP A 22 -7.68 -7.13 3.40
C TRP A 22 -8.41 -8.47 3.57
N ASP A 23 -8.69 -8.86 4.81
CA ASP A 23 -9.39 -10.11 5.11
C ASP A 23 -10.82 -10.15 4.53
N LEU A 24 -11.48 -9.00 4.44
CA LEU A 24 -12.81 -8.86 3.85
C LEU A 24 -12.80 -9.00 2.33
N VAL A 25 -11.91 -8.28 1.64
CA VAL A 25 -12.02 -8.09 0.18
C VAL A 25 -11.13 -9.03 -0.64
N MET A 26 -10.01 -9.49 -0.06
CA MET A 26 -9.03 -10.28 -0.80
C MET A 26 -9.51 -11.68 -1.18
N PRO A 27 -10.31 -12.41 -0.37
CA PRO A 27 -10.81 -13.72 -0.80
C PRO A 27 -11.60 -13.66 -2.11
N ALA A 28 -12.52 -12.69 -2.24
CA ALA A 28 -13.30 -12.47 -3.45
C ALA A 28 -12.41 -12.03 -4.62
N TYR A 29 -11.48 -11.09 -4.38
CA TYR A 29 -10.54 -10.65 -5.40
C TYR A 29 -9.65 -11.78 -5.92
N GLU A 30 -9.01 -12.54 -5.03
CA GLU A 30 -8.11 -13.67 -5.36
C GLU A 30 -8.82 -14.74 -6.18
N ALA A 31 -10.04 -15.11 -5.80
CA ALA A 31 -10.84 -16.10 -6.53
C ALA A 31 -11.24 -15.63 -7.94
N ASN A 32 -11.29 -14.31 -8.16
CA ASN A 32 -11.84 -13.71 -9.38
C ASN A 32 -10.85 -12.77 -10.10
N LYS A 33 -9.54 -12.90 -9.87
CA LYS A 33 -8.51 -12.00 -10.44
C LYS A 33 -8.58 -11.86 -11.96
N ALA A 34 -9.05 -12.88 -12.67
CA ALA A 34 -9.20 -12.84 -14.11
C ALA A 34 -10.22 -11.77 -14.57
N LEU A 35 -11.22 -11.43 -13.74
CA LEU A 35 -12.25 -10.44 -14.06
C LEU A 35 -11.74 -8.99 -14.07
N VAL A 36 -10.53 -8.74 -13.55
CA VAL A 36 -9.90 -7.41 -13.56
C VAL A 36 -8.77 -7.31 -14.59
N SER A 37 -8.84 -8.11 -15.65
CA SER A 37 -7.92 -8.07 -16.79
C SER A 37 -8.65 -7.55 -18.02
N GLY A 38 -8.05 -6.61 -18.75
CA GLY A 38 -8.64 -6.00 -19.95
C GLY A 38 -8.72 -4.49 -19.85
N SER A 39 -9.56 -3.89 -20.69
CA SER A 39 -9.85 -2.45 -20.62
C SER A 39 -10.66 -2.11 -19.37
N ARG A 40 -10.63 -0.84 -18.97
CA ARG A 40 -11.38 -0.37 -17.79
C ARG A 40 -12.87 -0.60 -17.96
N GLU A 41 -13.40 -0.33 -19.15
CA GLU A 41 -14.81 -0.45 -19.48
C GLU A 41 -15.29 -1.91 -19.38
N GLU A 42 -14.54 -2.86 -19.96
CA GLU A 42 -14.85 -4.30 -19.90
C GLU A 42 -14.86 -4.82 -18.45
N ILE A 43 -13.88 -4.38 -17.64
CA ILE A 43 -13.79 -4.75 -16.24
C ILE A 43 -15.00 -4.22 -15.48
N LEU A 44 -15.34 -2.93 -15.64
CA LEU A 44 -16.47 -2.32 -14.92
C LEU A 44 -17.80 -2.97 -15.29
N GLU A 45 -18.02 -3.29 -16.56
CA GLU A 45 -19.22 -4.00 -17.01
C GLU A 45 -19.30 -5.42 -16.44
N SER A 46 -18.18 -6.15 -16.43
CA SER A 46 -18.12 -7.52 -15.90
C SER A 46 -18.37 -7.54 -14.39
N LEU A 47 -17.77 -6.61 -13.64
CA LEU A 47 -17.96 -6.50 -12.19
C LEU A 47 -19.37 -6.06 -11.83
N ALA A 48 -20.00 -5.16 -12.59
CA ALA A 48 -21.38 -4.73 -12.33
C ALA A 48 -22.41 -5.87 -12.41
N LYS A 49 -22.08 -6.94 -13.14
CA LYS A 49 -22.93 -8.15 -13.28
C LYS A 49 -22.55 -9.26 -12.29
N HIS A 50 -21.45 -9.12 -11.56
CA HIS A 50 -20.95 -10.14 -10.64
C HIS A 50 -21.52 -9.91 -9.23
N PRO A 51 -22.02 -10.96 -8.52
CA PRO A 51 -22.61 -10.80 -7.18
C PRO A 51 -21.62 -10.21 -6.15
N GLU A 52 -20.33 -10.46 -6.33
CA GLU A 52 -19.25 -9.92 -5.48
C GLU A 52 -18.47 -8.77 -6.15
N GLY A 53 -19.03 -8.13 -7.18
CA GLY A 53 -18.35 -7.14 -8.01
C GLY A 53 -17.67 -6.01 -7.23
N GLU A 54 -18.36 -5.45 -6.24
CA GLU A 54 -17.80 -4.39 -5.38
C GLU A 54 -16.66 -4.88 -4.47
N LEU A 55 -16.74 -6.12 -3.95
CA LEU A 55 -15.66 -6.72 -3.15
C LEU A 55 -14.42 -6.96 -4.02
N ILE A 56 -14.60 -7.47 -5.23
CA ILE A 56 -13.51 -7.70 -6.19
C ILE A 56 -12.86 -6.37 -6.59
N LYS A 57 -13.67 -5.33 -6.84
CA LYS A 57 -13.20 -3.98 -7.17
C LYS A 57 -12.34 -3.40 -6.03
N ARG A 58 -12.86 -3.43 -4.79
CA ARG A 58 -12.14 -2.98 -3.59
C ARG A 58 -10.86 -3.78 -3.37
N GLY A 59 -10.91 -5.10 -3.51
CA GLY A 59 -9.74 -5.96 -3.35
C GLY A 59 -8.67 -5.73 -4.41
N HIS A 60 -9.05 -5.49 -5.66
CA HIS A 60 -8.10 -5.04 -6.68
C HIS A 60 -7.43 -3.73 -6.27
N ASP A 61 -8.21 -2.73 -5.87
CA ASP A 61 -7.68 -1.39 -5.55
C ASP A 61 -6.77 -1.46 -4.31
N LEU A 62 -7.17 -2.18 -3.26
CA LEU A 62 -6.34 -2.46 -2.08
C LEU A 62 -5.03 -3.18 -2.43
N HIS A 63 -5.10 -4.22 -3.27
CA HIS A 63 -3.92 -4.93 -3.71
C HIS A 63 -2.93 -4.00 -4.43
N ARG A 64 -3.42 -3.09 -5.28
CA ARG A 64 -2.58 -2.09 -5.96
C ARG A 64 -1.95 -1.09 -4.98
N VAL A 65 -2.73 -0.58 -4.02
CA VAL A 65 -2.21 0.31 -2.97
C VAL A 65 -1.11 -0.39 -2.17
N TYR A 66 -1.32 -1.66 -1.81
CA TYR A 66 -0.33 -2.44 -1.07
C TYR A 66 0.96 -2.71 -1.88
N GLU A 67 0.87 -2.94 -3.19
CA GLU A 67 2.07 -3.05 -4.05
C GLU A 67 2.88 -1.75 -4.08
N VAL A 68 2.21 -0.60 -4.21
CA VAL A 68 2.87 0.72 -4.13
C VAL A 68 3.53 0.90 -2.76
N TRP A 69 2.80 0.61 -1.68
CA TRP A 69 3.31 0.69 -0.31
C TRP A 69 4.58 -0.15 -0.14
N LYS A 70 4.58 -1.42 -0.56
CA LYS A 70 5.76 -2.29 -0.50
C LYS A 70 6.94 -1.73 -1.28
N HIS A 71 6.67 -1.19 -2.47
CA HIS A 71 7.71 -0.64 -3.33
C HIS A 71 8.37 0.60 -2.72
N VAL A 72 7.55 1.49 -2.15
CA VAL A 72 8.00 2.68 -1.43
C VAL A 72 8.77 2.28 -0.17
N TYR A 73 8.17 1.44 0.68
CA TYR A 73 8.75 0.95 1.92
C TYR A 73 10.15 0.35 1.73
N ARG A 74 10.33 -0.53 0.74
CA ARG A 74 11.65 -1.13 0.44
C ARG A 74 12.66 -0.09 -0.05
N ALA A 75 12.22 0.89 -0.84
CA ALA A 75 13.11 1.90 -1.39
C ALA A 75 13.64 2.84 -0.31
N VAL A 76 12.79 3.26 0.63
CA VAL A 76 13.20 4.15 1.73
C VAL A 76 14.00 3.42 2.80
N THR A 77 13.59 2.21 3.19
CA THR A 77 14.32 1.42 4.21
C THR A 77 15.72 1.03 3.76
N TYR A 78 15.93 0.72 2.47
CA TYR A 78 17.25 0.40 1.93
C TYR A 78 18.19 1.62 1.87
N LYS A 79 17.67 2.79 1.50
CA LYS A 79 18.48 4.01 1.33
C LYS A 79 18.87 4.65 2.65
N ASP A 80 17.93 4.72 3.59
CA ASP A 80 18.10 5.51 4.80
C ASP A 80 18.50 4.68 6.03
N LYS A 81 18.69 3.35 5.90
CA LYS A 81 19.02 2.44 7.01
C LYS A 81 18.19 2.74 8.26
N ALA A 82 16.88 2.46 8.13
CA ALA A 82 15.89 2.46 9.21
C ALA A 82 16.04 3.61 10.24
N PHE A 83 15.66 4.84 9.89
CA PHE A 83 15.30 5.86 10.89
C PHE A 83 13.90 5.57 11.47
N ALA A 84 13.48 6.35 12.48
CA ALA A 84 12.09 6.35 12.94
C ALA A 84 11.13 6.56 11.76
N TRP A 85 9.97 5.89 11.81
CA TRP A 85 9.00 5.85 10.71
C TRP A 85 8.60 7.26 10.26
N ASN A 86 8.65 7.54 8.96
CA ASN A 86 8.40 8.87 8.36
C ASN A 86 9.33 10.01 8.82
N GLU A 87 10.42 9.73 9.55
CA GLU A 87 11.45 10.71 9.94
C GLU A 87 12.68 10.68 9.03
N TRP A 88 12.46 10.55 7.72
CA TRP A 88 13.54 10.52 6.73
C TRP A 88 14.32 11.84 6.75
N LYS A 89 15.56 11.84 7.26
CA LYS A 89 16.42 13.02 7.36
C LYS A 89 17.14 13.35 6.05
N ALA A 90 17.27 12.39 5.15
CA ALA A 90 17.96 12.56 3.88
C ALA A 90 17.01 13.07 2.79
N GLY A 91 17.41 14.14 2.10
CA GLY A 91 16.65 14.67 0.96
C GLY A 91 16.41 13.64 -0.15
N ALA A 92 17.30 12.66 -0.30
CA ALA A 92 17.18 11.60 -1.29
C ALA A 92 16.01 10.64 -1.02
N SER A 93 15.65 10.38 0.23
CA SER A 93 14.54 9.49 0.59
C SER A 93 13.21 10.21 0.56
N CYS A 94 13.18 11.50 0.93
CA CYS A 94 12.03 12.37 0.69
C CYS A 94 11.72 12.45 -0.82
N TRP A 95 12.73 12.67 -1.66
CA TRP A 95 12.56 12.66 -3.13
C TRP A 95 12.05 11.30 -3.66
N VAL A 96 12.55 10.17 -3.14
CA VAL A 96 12.05 8.84 -3.51
C VAL A 96 10.58 8.67 -3.13
N MET A 97 10.18 9.12 -1.94
CA MET A 97 8.79 9.10 -1.50
C MET A 97 7.91 9.91 -2.46
N GLU A 98 8.25 11.18 -2.73
CA GLU A 98 7.46 12.08 -3.60
C GLU A 98 7.24 11.49 -5.00
N GLN A 99 8.25 10.79 -5.54
CA GLN A 99 8.14 10.15 -6.85
C GLN A 99 7.31 8.86 -6.86
N ARG A 100 7.30 8.10 -5.77
CA ARG A 100 6.74 6.74 -5.74
C ARG A 100 5.40 6.68 -5.01
N ASN A 101 5.13 7.61 -4.13
CA ASN A 101 3.82 7.83 -3.53
C ASN A 101 2.93 8.56 -4.53
N VAL A 102 2.24 7.79 -5.36
CA VAL A 102 1.31 8.32 -6.38
C VAL A 102 0.02 8.88 -5.80
N PHE A 103 -0.27 8.64 -4.51
CA PHE A 103 -1.55 9.01 -3.90
C PHE A 103 -1.55 10.44 -3.38
N THR A 104 -0.46 10.87 -2.74
CA THR A 104 -0.38 12.21 -2.14
C THR A 104 0.86 12.99 -2.56
N HIS A 105 1.85 12.32 -3.18
CA HIS A 105 3.18 12.87 -3.46
C HIS A 105 3.88 13.47 -2.23
N SER A 106 3.43 13.15 -1.01
CA SER A 106 4.05 13.61 0.23
C SER A 106 5.18 12.68 0.63
N CYS A 107 6.14 13.24 1.35
CA CYS A 107 7.35 12.53 1.74
C CYS A 107 7.34 11.98 3.17
N ARG A 108 6.26 12.22 3.93
CA ARG A 108 6.16 11.87 5.37
C ARG A 108 4.85 11.21 5.77
N ASP A 109 4.17 10.58 4.83
CA ASP A 109 2.85 10.01 5.04
C ASP A 109 2.76 8.56 4.55
N LEU A 110 3.87 7.81 4.60
CA LEU A 110 3.80 6.37 4.39
C LEU A 110 2.98 5.76 5.54
N PRO A 111 1.88 5.04 5.25
CA PRO A 111 1.06 4.43 6.30
C PRO A 111 1.82 3.30 6.98
N ASP A 112 1.83 3.23 8.32
CA ASP A 112 2.58 2.17 9.01
C ASP A 112 1.85 0.82 8.96
N TRP A 113 1.99 0.12 7.83
CA TRP A 113 1.46 -1.24 7.64
C TRP A 113 2.51 -2.32 7.81
N ARG A 114 3.59 -2.02 8.52
CA ARG A 114 4.64 -3.01 8.83
C ARG A 114 4.10 -4.13 9.70
N THR A 115 4.58 -5.34 9.46
CA THR A 115 4.36 -6.45 10.39
C THR A 115 5.23 -6.30 11.65
N LYS A 116 4.95 -7.07 12.71
CA LYS A 116 5.84 -7.13 13.88
C LYS A 116 7.27 -7.52 13.51
N ASN A 117 7.44 -8.37 12.50
CA ASN A 117 8.77 -8.78 12.02
C ASN A 117 9.48 -7.65 11.26
N ASP A 118 8.74 -6.88 10.46
CA ASP A 118 9.27 -5.69 9.79
C ASP A 118 9.74 -4.66 10.82
N VAL A 119 8.92 -4.35 11.82
CA VAL A 119 9.31 -3.44 12.92
C VAL A 119 10.56 -3.94 13.64
N LYS A 120 10.63 -5.24 13.97
CA LYS A 120 11.81 -5.82 14.62
C LYS A 120 13.07 -5.70 13.77
N ARG A 121 12.98 -6.01 12.46
CA ARG A 121 14.10 -5.88 11.52
C ARG A 121 14.56 -4.43 11.42
N ASP A 122 13.61 -3.51 11.22
CA ASP A 122 13.91 -2.09 11.03
C ASP A 122 14.57 -1.51 12.30
N ASN A 123 14.06 -1.85 13.49
CA ASN A 123 14.65 -1.40 14.76
C ASN A 123 16.07 -1.95 14.99
N ALA A 124 16.37 -3.17 14.53
CA ALA A 124 17.72 -3.72 14.61
C ALA A 124 18.70 -2.92 13.74
N ILE A 125 18.31 -2.63 12.49
CA ILE A 125 19.10 -1.80 11.56
C ILE A 125 19.31 -0.39 12.14
N PHE A 126 18.27 0.22 12.72
CA PHE A 126 18.39 1.54 13.36
C PHE A 126 19.44 1.54 14.46
N THR A 127 19.39 0.54 15.35
CA THR A 127 20.29 0.42 16.50
C THR A 127 21.74 0.25 16.04
N GLU A 128 21.98 -0.58 15.01
CA GLU A 128 23.31 -0.77 14.41
C GLU A 128 23.86 0.51 13.75
N THR A 129 22.99 1.36 13.20
CA THR A 129 23.41 2.58 12.49
C THR A 129 23.69 3.76 13.43
N GLN A 130 23.33 3.65 14.72
CA GLN A 130 23.66 4.64 15.76
C GLN A 130 24.95 4.36 16.54
N GLN A 131 25.60 3.21 16.32
CA GLN A 131 26.90 2.85 16.89
C GLN A 131 28.06 3.30 15.98
#